data_AF-A0A2W6BV70-F1
#
_entry.id   AF-A0A2W6BV70-F1
#
_cell.length_a   1.000
_cell.length_b   1.000
_cell.length_c   1.000
_cell.angle_alpha   90.00
_cell.angle_beta   90.00
_cell.angle_gamma   90.00
#
_symmetry.space_group_name_H-M   'P 1'
#
loop_
_entity.id
_entity.type
_entity.pdbx_description
1 polymer ?
#
loop_
_entity_poly.entity_id
_entity_poly.type
_entity_poly.pdbx_seq_one_letter_code
_entity_poly.pdbx_strand_id
1 'polypeptide(L)'
;MAGVEYTNITWNGTDMTFAGPEEKFGIKIQSARAPRTPEQSFSLIAGSIYIVGGIIGFFITGFGNFTEMTHHELFGIFMLNPYHNIVHITLGLLWLVAAFALTPAGTQGMNISIGGVYALATVLGFLGDLSVLSIPSGAAGDNFLHLVTALATLALGTELLSAAGGREPSPA
;
A
#
# COMPACT_ATOMS: atom_id res chain seq x y z
N MET A 1 -20.63 17.14 12.08
CA MET A 1 -21.11 17.68 10.79
C MET A 1 -20.62 19.11 10.71
N ALA A 2 -19.55 19.38 9.96
CA ALA A 2 -19.03 20.74 9.81
C ALA A 2 -19.85 21.44 8.73
N GLY A 3 -20.72 22.38 9.13
CA GLY A 3 -21.48 23.21 8.20
C GLY A 3 -20.52 24.12 7.45
N VAL A 4 -20.65 24.15 6.12
CA VAL A 4 -19.99 25.16 5.30
C VAL A 4 -20.64 26.50 5.65
N GLU A 5 -19.87 27.42 6.23
CA GLU A 5 -20.33 28.76 6.56
C GLU A 5 -20.31 29.59 5.28
N TYR A 6 -21.46 29.71 4.62
CA TYR A 6 -21.60 30.52 3.42
C TYR A 6 -21.71 31.99 3.83
N THR A 7 -20.69 32.79 3.50
CA THR A 7 -20.75 34.23 3.67
C THR A 7 -21.64 34.83 2.57
N ASN A 8 -22.79 35.40 2.94
CA ASN A 8 -23.68 36.06 1.99
C ASN A 8 -22.99 37.30 1.40
N ILE A 9 -22.90 37.38 0.08
CA ILE A 9 -22.41 38.57 -0.64
C ILE A 9 -23.64 39.32 -1.16
N THR A 10 -23.88 40.52 -0.63
CA THR A 10 -24.93 41.41 -1.11
C THR A 10 -24.36 42.32 -2.21
N TRP A 11 -24.97 42.30 -3.39
CA TRP A 11 -24.61 43.19 -4.49
C TRP A 11 -25.83 44.02 -4.90
N ASN A 12 -25.68 45.35 -4.87
CA ASN A 12 -26.70 46.33 -5.20
C ASN A 12 -28.07 46.10 -4.51
N GLY A 13 -28.06 45.79 -3.22
CA GLY A 13 -29.28 45.59 -2.42
C GLY A 13 -30.04 44.29 -2.68
N THR A 14 -29.51 43.41 -3.53
CA THR A 14 -30.10 42.09 -3.81
C THR A 14 -29.30 41.02 -3.07
N ASP A 15 -29.99 40.21 -2.28
CA ASP A 15 -29.37 39.07 -1.59
C ASP A 15 -29.12 37.97 -2.63
N MET A 16 -27.87 37.81 -3.05
CA MET A 16 -27.48 36.81 -4.03
C MET A 16 -27.18 35.50 -3.31
N THR A 17 -28.22 34.85 -2.80
CA THR A 17 -28.12 33.46 -2.37
C THR A 17 -27.96 32.61 -3.62
N PHE A 18 -26.71 32.25 -3.94
CA PHE A 18 -26.44 31.22 -4.93
C PHE A 18 -26.92 29.89 -4.33
N ALA A 19 -28.18 29.56 -4.57
CA ALA A 19 -28.71 28.23 -4.29
C ALA A 19 -27.77 27.22 -4.98
N GLY A 20 -27.11 26.40 -4.18
CA GLY A 20 -26.18 25.41 -4.69
C GLY A 20 -26.88 24.48 -5.68
N PRO A 21 -26.17 23.81 -6.59
CA PRO A 21 -26.76 22.84 -7.52
C PRO A 21 -27.62 21.77 -6.81
N GLU A 22 -27.29 21.45 -5.56
CA GLU A 22 -28.05 20.54 -4.70
C GLU A 22 -29.45 21.08 -4.37
N GLU A 23 -29.56 22.38 -4.10
CA GLU A 23 -30.81 23.04 -3.75
C GLU A 23 -31.65 23.35 -5.00
N LYS A 24 -30.99 23.68 -6.11
CA LYS A 24 -31.67 24.05 -7.37
C LYS A 24 -32.14 22.86 -8.20
N PHE A 25 -31.40 21.75 -8.17
CA PHE A 25 -31.66 20.59 -9.02
C PHE A 25 -31.82 19.27 -8.26
N GLY A 26 -31.70 19.27 -6.92
CA GLY A 26 -31.75 18.05 -6.11
C GLY A 26 -30.57 17.11 -6.37
N ILE A 27 -29.57 17.53 -7.14
CA ILE A 27 -28.39 16.73 -7.46
C ILE A 27 -27.42 16.88 -6.30
N LYS A 28 -27.36 15.89 -5.43
CA LYS A 28 -26.28 15.78 -4.43
C LYS A 28 -24.97 15.65 -5.19
N ILE A 29 -24.13 16.68 -5.18
CA ILE A 29 -22.79 16.56 -5.72
C ILE A 29 -22.05 15.67 -4.73
N GLN A 30 -21.77 14.43 -5.12
CA GLN A 30 -20.98 13.53 -4.28
C GLN A 30 -19.71 14.29 -3.87
N SER A 31 -19.56 14.53 -2.58
CA SER A 31 -18.42 15.25 -2.02
C SER A 31 -17.13 14.71 -2.62
N ALA A 32 -16.18 15.59 -2.91
CA ALA A 32 -14.82 15.20 -3.29
C ALA A 32 -14.38 13.97 -2.47
N ARG A 33 -13.91 12.92 -3.15
CA ARG A 33 -13.54 11.64 -2.52
C ARG A 33 -12.76 11.94 -1.24
N ALA A 34 -13.23 11.40 -0.11
CA ALA A 34 -12.59 11.64 1.17
C ALA A 34 -11.07 11.40 1.04
N PRO A 35 -10.22 12.25 1.64
CA PRO A 35 -8.77 12.09 1.54
C PRO A 35 -8.35 10.67 1.93
N ARG A 36 -7.39 10.10 1.20
CA ARG A 36 -6.85 8.77 1.54
C ARG A 36 -6.30 8.78 2.96
N THR A 37 -6.56 7.71 3.69
CA THR A 37 -5.95 7.52 5.00
C THR A 37 -4.45 7.17 4.87
N PRO A 38 -3.65 7.29 5.94
CA PRO A 38 -2.23 6.93 5.91
C PRO A 38 -1.97 5.50 5.43
N GLU A 39 -2.76 4.53 5.89
CA GLU A 39 -2.66 3.11 5.51
C GLU A 39 -3.00 2.88 4.03
N GLN A 40 -3.98 3.61 3.48
CA GLN A 40 -4.30 3.57 2.05
C GLN A 40 -3.20 4.21 1.21
N SER A 41 -2.61 5.31 1.70
CA SER A 41 -1.51 6.01 1.04
C SER A 41 -0.24 5.17 1.03
N PHE A 42 0.08 4.50 2.14
CA PHE A 42 1.17 3.54 2.21
C PHE A 42 0.95 2.37 1.26
N SER A 43 -0.25 1.78 1.26
CA SER A 43 -0.58 0.68 0.36
C SER A 43 -0.41 1.08 -1.10
N LEU A 44 -0.78 2.31 -1.46
CA LEU A 44 -0.54 2.84 -2.80
C LEU A 44 0.95 2.90 -3.14
N ILE A 45 1.76 3.46 -2.24
CA ILE A 45 3.20 3.64 -2.45
C ILE A 45 3.91 2.28 -2.50
N ALA A 46 3.70 1.44 -1.49
CA ALA A 46 4.29 0.11 -1.40
C ALA A 46 3.88 -0.76 -2.60
N GLY A 47 2.58 -0.78 -2.93
CA GLY A 47 2.07 -1.53 -4.08
C GLY A 47 2.72 -1.10 -5.39
N SER A 48 2.90 0.20 -5.60
CA SER A 48 3.57 0.75 -6.79
C SER A 48 5.04 0.34 -6.85
N ILE A 49 5.77 0.44 -5.73
CA ILE A 49 7.18 0.04 -5.66
C ILE A 49 7.34 -1.44 -5.99
N TYR A 50 6.51 -2.30 -5.42
CA TYR A 50 6.60 -3.75 -5.62
C TYR A 50 6.25 -4.19 -7.05
N ILE A 51 5.23 -3.57 -7.66
CA ILE A 51 4.91 -3.84 -9.07
C ILE A 51 6.04 -3.38 -9.98
N VAL A 52 6.53 -2.15 -9.80
CA VAL A 52 7.64 -1.62 -10.62
C VAL A 52 8.90 -2.46 -10.44
N GLY A 53 9.23 -2.84 -9.20
CA GLY A 53 10.36 -3.71 -8.89
C GLY A 53 10.25 -5.08 -9.56
N GLY A 54 9.09 -5.74 -9.48
CA GLY A 54 8.87 -7.02 -10.15
C GLY A 54 8.93 -6.92 -11.68
N ILE A 55 8.41 -5.84 -12.27
CA ILE A 55 8.52 -5.58 -13.71
C ILE A 55 9.98 -5.38 -14.12
N ILE A 56 10.74 -4.54 -13.40
CA ILE A 56 12.18 -4.34 -13.64
C ILE A 56 12.92 -5.68 -13.49
N GLY A 57 12.56 -6.47 -12.48
CA GLY A 57 13.13 -7.78 -12.26
C GLY A 57 13.02 -8.71 -13.46
N PHE A 58 11.90 -8.70 -14.19
CA PHE A 58 11.75 -9.48 -15.41
C PHE A 58 12.71 -9.07 -16.53
N PHE A 59 13.08 -7.78 -16.62
CA PHE A 59 14.12 -7.34 -17.57
C PHE A 59 15.53 -7.86 -17.20
N ILE A 60 15.75 -8.19 -15.93
CA ILE A 60 17.02 -8.75 -15.43
C ILE A 60 17.02 -10.27 -15.56
N THR A 61 15.95 -10.95 -15.15
CA THR A 61 15.89 -12.42 -15.09
C THR A 61 15.52 -13.08 -16.41
N GLY A 62 14.81 -12.36 -17.28
CA GLY A 62 14.05 -12.98 -18.36
C GLY A 62 12.96 -13.91 -17.80
N PHE A 63 12.65 -14.98 -18.52
CA PHE A 63 11.58 -15.95 -18.19
C PHE A 63 12.07 -17.41 -18.03
N GLY A 64 13.39 -17.65 -18.02
CA GLY A 64 13.99 -18.95 -17.75
C GLY A 64 14.36 -19.16 -16.28
N ASN A 65 14.75 -20.38 -15.89
CA ASN A 65 15.19 -20.72 -14.52
C ASN A 65 14.18 -20.27 -13.44
N PHE A 66 12.90 -20.52 -13.70
CA PHE A 66 11.79 -19.80 -13.10
C PHE A 66 11.76 -19.82 -11.56
N THR A 67 12.09 -20.97 -10.98
CA THR A 67 12.11 -21.21 -9.53
C THR A 67 13.49 -21.60 -9.00
N GLU A 68 14.53 -21.44 -9.83
CA GLU A 68 15.89 -21.84 -9.44
C GLU A 68 16.58 -20.72 -8.65
N MET A 69 17.60 -21.08 -7.88
CA MET A 69 18.56 -20.12 -7.37
C MET A 69 19.35 -19.56 -8.56
N THR A 70 19.40 -18.25 -8.69
CA THR A 70 20.16 -17.57 -9.74
C THR A 70 21.15 -16.59 -9.14
N HIS A 71 21.97 -15.93 -9.98
CA HIS A 71 22.82 -14.79 -9.59
C HIS A 71 22.30 -13.47 -10.18
N HIS A 72 21.02 -13.43 -10.58
CA HIS A 72 20.40 -12.20 -11.05
C HIS A 72 20.09 -11.31 -9.84
N GLU A 73 20.62 -10.09 -9.88
CA GLU A 73 20.55 -9.18 -8.74
C GLU A 73 19.96 -7.84 -9.15
N LEU A 74 19.01 -7.35 -8.37
CA LEU A 74 18.51 -5.99 -8.45
C LEU A 74 19.39 -5.11 -7.56
N PHE A 75 19.97 -4.07 -8.16
CA PHE A 75 20.93 -3.15 -7.52
C PHE A 75 22.20 -3.81 -6.96
N GLY A 76 22.50 -5.07 -7.31
CA GLY A 76 23.63 -5.84 -6.78
C GLY A 76 23.45 -6.29 -5.33
N ILE A 77 22.20 -6.36 -4.83
CA ILE A 77 21.89 -6.67 -3.43
C ILE A 77 20.79 -7.71 -3.30
N PHE A 78 19.72 -7.59 -4.08
CA PHE A 78 18.52 -8.44 -3.96
C PHE A 78 18.53 -9.50 -5.04
N MET A 79 18.59 -10.78 -4.66
CA MET A 79 18.62 -11.87 -5.62
C MET A 79 17.21 -12.27 -6.04
N LEU A 80 17.01 -12.45 -7.35
CA LEU A 80 15.69 -12.69 -7.92
C LEU A 80 15.70 -13.80 -8.96
N ASN A 81 14.56 -14.47 -9.08
CA ASN A 81 14.21 -15.29 -10.23
C ASN A 81 12.83 -14.84 -10.74
N PRO A 82 12.36 -15.34 -11.89
CA PRO A 82 11.05 -14.98 -12.41
C PRO A 82 9.89 -15.23 -11.43
N TYR A 83 9.95 -16.30 -10.63
CA TYR A 83 8.92 -16.59 -9.63
C TYR A 83 8.87 -15.53 -8.53
N HIS A 84 10.02 -15.05 -8.05
CA HIS A 84 10.12 -13.95 -7.10
C HIS A 84 9.49 -12.66 -7.64
N ASN A 85 9.72 -12.35 -8.93
CA ASN A 85 9.10 -11.20 -9.58
C ASN A 85 7.57 -11.28 -9.60
N ILE A 86 7.01 -12.48 -9.82
CA ILE A 86 5.55 -12.69 -9.76
C ILE A 86 5.03 -12.50 -8.36
N VAL A 87 5.74 -13.00 -7.34
CA VAL A 87 5.36 -12.78 -5.94
C VAL A 87 5.33 -11.28 -5.63
N HIS A 88 6.33 -10.51 -6.07
CA HIS A 88 6.35 -9.06 -5.90
C HIS A 88 5.18 -8.36 -6.59
N ILE A 89 4.90 -8.70 -7.85
CA ILE A 89 3.75 -8.12 -8.57
C ILE A 89 2.44 -8.48 -7.88
N THR A 90 2.28 -9.73 -7.43
CA THR A 90 1.06 -10.20 -6.76
C THR A 90 0.83 -9.45 -5.46
N LEU A 91 1.84 -9.35 -4.60
CA LEU A 91 1.74 -8.59 -3.36
C LEU A 91 1.52 -7.10 -3.62
N GLY A 92 2.17 -6.55 -4.65
CA GLY A 92 1.95 -5.17 -5.07
C GLY A 92 0.52 -4.90 -5.53
N LEU A 93 -0.09 -5.83 -6.28
CA LEU A 93 -1.49 -5.76 -6.68
C LEU A 93 -2.43 -5.83 -5.48
N LEU A 94 -2.17 -6.69 -4.49
CA LEU A 94 -2.96 -6.74 -3.25
C LEU A 94 -2.94 -5.40 -2.51
N TRP A 95 -1.77 -4.75 -2.44
CA TRP A 95 -1.66 -3.41 -1.88
C TRP A 95 -2.42 -2.36 -2.69
N LEU A 96 -2.39 -2.41 -4.02
CA LEU A 96 -3.19 -1.50 -4.83
C LEU A 96 -4.68 -1.74 -4.65
N VAL A 97 -5.13 -2.99 -4.56
CA VAL A 97 -6.52 -3.31 -4.20
C VAL A 97 -6.88 -2.70 -2.85
N ALA A 98 -6.00 -2.81 -1.85
CA ALA A 98 -6.20 -2.17 -0.55
C ALA A 98 -6.36 -0.65 -0.69
N ALA A 99 -5.46 -0.01 -1.44
CA ALA A 99 -5.45 1.45 -1.60
C ALA A 99 -6.67 2.01 -2.35
N PHE A 100 -7.23 1.27 -3.30
CA PHE A 100 -8.25 1.78 -4.21
C PHE A 100 -9.66 1.24 -3.97
N ALA A 101 -9.78 0.01 -3.46
CA ALA A 101 -11.04 -0.72 -3.41
C ALA A 101 -11.51 -1.03 -1.98
N LEU A 102 -10.63 -1.04 -0.99
CA LEU A 102 -11.00 -1.37 0.39
C LEU A 102 -11.34 -0.13 1.23
N THR A 103 -12.15 -0.35 2.26
CA THR A 103 -12.35 0.62 3.35
C THR A 103 -11.05 0.81 4.15
N PRO A 104 -10.93 1.85 4.99
CA PRO A 104 -9.79 2.00 5.90
C PRO A 104 -9.51 0.75 6.74
N ALA A 105 -10.53 0.20 7.42
CA ALA A 105 -10.42 -1.04 8.18
C ALA A 105 -10.03 -2.25 7.32
N GLY A 106 -10.58 -2.36 6.10
CA GLY A 106 -10.19 -3.42 5.16
C GLY A 106 -8.73 -3.30 4.71
N THR A 107 -8.26 -2.06 4.53
CA THR A 107 -6.87 -1.75 4.18
C THR A 107 -5.91 -2.15 5.31
N GLN A 108 -6.29 -1.87 6.56
CA GLN A 108 -5.56 -2.32 7.75
C GLN A 108 -5.45 -3.84 7.79
N GLY A 109 -6.57 -4.56 7.61
CA GLY A 109 -6.58 -6.02 7.56
C GLY A 109 -5.68 -6.60 6.46
N MET A 110 -5.68 -5.97 5.28
CA MET A 110 -4.77 -6.37 4.19
C MET A 110 -3.30 -6.11 4.55
N ASN A 111 -2.98 -4.95 5.11
CA ASN A 111 -1.62 -4.62 5.55
C ASN A 111 -1.10 -5.55 6.65
N ILE A 112 -1.96 -5.95 7.59
CA ILE A 112 -1.64 -6.97 8.60
C ILE A 112 -1.35 -8.31 7.95
N SER A 113 -2.19 -8.72 7.00
CA SER A 113 -2.06 -10.00 6.30
C SER A 113 -0.76 -10.08 5.49
N ILE A 114 -0.48 -9.06 4.67
CA ILE A 114 0.78 -8.94 3.92
C ILE A 114 1.98 -8.87 4.88
N GLY A 115 1.83 -8.17 6.01
CA GLY A 115 2.85 -8.11 7.06
C GLY A 115 3.18 -9.45 7.68
N GLY A 116 2.17 -10.25 7.96
CA GLY A 116 2.35 -11.64 8.40
C GLY A 116 3.08 -12.49 7.38
N VAL A 117 2.75 -12.33 6.08
CA VAL A 117 3.45 -13.02 4.98
C VAL A 117 4.93 -12.63 4.94
N TYR A 118 5.26 -11.34 5.02
CA TYR A 118 6.67 -10.90 5.04
C TYR A 118 7.40 -11.30 6.32
N ALA A 119 6.72 -11.31 7.47
CA ALA A 119 7.32 -11.79 8.72
C ALA A 119 7.67 -13.28 8.62
N LEU A 120 6.77 -14.10 8.06
CA LEU A 120 7.04 -15.50 7.78
C LEU A 120 8.17 -15.66 6.75
N ALA A 121 8.13 -14.91 5.66
CA ALA A 121 9.17 -14.94 4.63
C ALA A 121 10.55 -14.54 5.21
N THR A 122 10.59 -13.60 6.15
CA THR A 122 11.83 -13.24 6.86
C THR A 122 12.38 -14.45 7.60
N VAL A 123 11.57 -15.12 8.41
CA VAL A 123 12.00 -16.30 9.18
C VAL A 123 12.48 -17.42 8.24
N LEU A 124 11.67 -17.79 7.24
CA LEU A 124 12.02 -18.84 6.28
C LEU A 124 13.28 -18.48 5.48
N GLY A 125 13.44 -17.22 5.11
CA GLY A 125 14.61 -16.71 4.40
C GLY A 125 15.88 -16.85 5.23
N PHE A 126 15.87 -16.41 6.49
CA PHE A 126 17.01 -16.61 7.39
C PHE A 126 17.36 -18.09 7.59
N LEU A 127 16.35 -18.98 7.64
CA LEU A 127 16.53 -20.43 7.76
C LEU A 127 17.01 -21.11 6.46
N GLY A 128 16.90 -20.43 5.31
CA GLY A 128 17.31 -20.96 4.01
C GLY A 128 16.23 -21.72 3.25
N ASP A 129 14.96 -21.58 3.64
CA ASP A 129 13.82 -22.31 3.07
C ASP A 129 13.12 -21.54 1.92
N LEU A 130 13.74 -20.47 1.39
CA LEU A 130 13.19 -19.65 0.30
C LEU A 130 14.01 -19.69 -0.99
N SER A 131 14.80 -20.75 -1.20
CA SER A 131 15.58 -20.93 -2.43
C SER A 131 14.73 -20.95 -3.71
N VAL A 132 13.46 -21.35 -3.60
CA VAL A 132 12.47 -21.30 -4.71
C VAL A 132 12.24 -19.88 -5.24
N LEU A 133 12.49 -18.85 -4.42
CA LEU A 133 12.43 -17.43 -4.77
C LEU A 133 13.81 -16.83 -5.07
N SER A 134 14.85 -17.67 -5.17
CA SER A 134 16.24 -17.23 -5.30
C SER A 134 16.75 -16.41 -4.11
N ILE A 135 16.21 -16.61 -2.90
CA ILE A 135 16.58 -15.86 -1.70
C ILE A 135 17.68 -16.63 -0.93
N PRO A 136 18.87 -16.04 -0.73
CA PRO A 136 19.93 -16.67 0.06
C PRO A 136 19.59 -16.72 1.55
N SER A 137 20.16 -17.72 2.23
CA SER A 137 20.01 -17.85 3.69
C SER A 137 20.82 -16.80 4.47
N GLY A 138 20.50 -16.64 5.75
CA GLY A 138 21.25 -15.76 6.65
C GLY A 138 21.07 -14.27 6.38
N ALA A 139 22.13 -13.48 6.58
CA ALA A 139 22.11 -12.02 6.51
C ALA A 139 22.14 -11.46 5.07
N ALA A 140 21.29 -12.00 4.19
CA ALA A 140 21.13 -11.55 2.82
C ALA A 140 20.27 -10.29 2.73
N GLY A 141 20.46 -9.49 1.68
CA GLY A 141 19.72 -8.25 1.45
C GLY A 141 18.21 -8.46 1.43
N ASP A 142 17.75 -9.52 0.75
CA ASP A 142 16.34 -9.91 0.66
C ASP A 142 15.71 -10.15 2.04
N ASN A 143 16.42 -10.83 2.94
CA ASN A 143 15.89 -11.15 4.27
C ASN A 143 15.71 -9.90 5.13
N PHE A 144 16.63 -8.93 5.02
CA PHE A 144 16.47 -7.64 5.69
C PHE A 144 15.36 -6.79 5.07
N LEU A 145 15.23 -6.80 3.74
CA LEU A 145 14.13 -6.11 3.07
C LEU A 145 12.78 -6.68 3.50
N HIS A 146 12.65 -8.01 3.57
CA HIS A 146 11.46 -8.68 4.08
C HIS A 146 11.15 -8.27 5.52
N LEU A 147 12.15 -8.21 6.39
CA LEU A 147 11.97 -7.79 7.78
C LEU A 147 11.47 -6.34 7.85
N VAL A 148 12.12 -5.43 7.14
CA VAL A 148 11.74 -4.00 7.13
C VAL A 148 10.32 -3.84 6.58
N THR A 149 10.00 -4.52 5.49
CA THR A 149 8.66 -4.50 4.90
C THR A 149 7.61 -5.04 5.88
N ALA A 150 7.89 -6.17 6.55
CA ALA A 150 7.02 -6.75 7.57
C ALA A 150 6.71 -5.75 8.69
N LEU A 151 7.74 -5.12 9.24
CA LEU A 151 7.60 -4.14 10.32
C LEU A 151 6.80 -2.92 9.88
N ALA A 152 7.12 -2.35 8.71
CA ALA A 152 6.45 -1.16 8.19
C ALA A 152 4.96 -1.39 7.92
N THR A 153 4.62 -2.50 7.25
CA THR A 153 3.23 -2.79 6.92
C THR A 153 2.42 -3.22 8.15
N LEU A 154 3.01 -3.95 9.10
CA LEU A 154 2.33 -4.29 10.36
C LEU A 154 2.06 -3.03 11.18
N ALA A 155 3.02 -2.12 11.28
CA ALA A 155 2.85 -0.88 12.05
C ALA A 155 1.73 0.03 11.49
N LEU A 156 1.51 0.02 10.18
CA LEU A 156 0.39 0.73 9.55
C LEU A 156 -0.90 -0.08 9.49
N GLY A 157 -0.81 -1.41 9.57
CA GLY A 157 -1.95 -2.30 9.69
C GLY A 157 -2.60 -2.25 11.08
N THR A 158 -1.80 -2.11 12.15
CA THR A 158 -2.29 -2.11 13.55
C THR A 158 -2.53 -0.72 14.11
N GLU A 159 -2.51 0.33 13.28
CA GLU A 159 -2.58 1.74 13.69
C GLU A 159 -1.48 2.17 14.68
N LEU A 160 -0.43 1.37 14.92
CA LEU A 160 0.63 1.68 15.88
C LEU A 160 1.26 3.06 15.61
N LEU A 161 1.41 3.42 14.33
CA LEU A 161 1.91 4.73 13.91
C LEU A 161 0.83 5.83 13.88
N SER A 162 -0.44 5.47 13.71
CA SER A 162 -1.58 6.43 13.74
C SER A 162 -1.94 6.86 15.17
N ALA A 163 -1.84 5.94 16.14
CA ALA A 163 -2.08 6.20 17.56
C ALA A 163 -0.99 7.09 18.18
N ALA A 164 0.28 6.91 17.77
CA ALA A 164 1.40 7.74 18.21
C ALA A 164 1.29 9.21 17.73
N GLY A 165 0.51 9.46 16.67
CA GLY A 165 0.23 10.79 16.12
C GLY A 165 -0.97 11.52 16.73
N GLY A 166 -1.60 10.98 17.79
CA GLY A 166 -2.73 11.62 18.47
C GLY A 166 -4.09 11.46 17.78
N ARG A 167 -4.24 10.43 16.93
CA ARG A 167 -5.52 10.12 16.27
C ARG A 167 -6.38 9.23 17.17
N GLU A 168 -7.62 9.64 17.42
CA GLU A 168 -8.64 8.77 18.03
C GLU A 168 -8.85 7.54 17.14
N PRO A 169 -8.90 6.31 17.70
CA PRO A 169 -9.16 5.09 16.94
C PRO A 169 -10.45 5.21 16.13
N SER A 170 -10.47 4.72 14.88
CA SER A 170 -11.73 4.71 14.12
C SER A 170 -12.75 3.82 14.85
N PRO A 171 -14.02 4.26 14.99
CA PRO A 171 -15.06 3.43 15.60
C PRO A 171 -15.28 2.17 14.74
N ALA A 172 -15.36 1.02 15.43
CA ALA A 172 -15.58 -0.30 14.86
C ALA A 172 -16.96 -0.45 14.18
#